data_AF-A0A814QVN4-F1
#
_entry.id   AF-A0A814QVN4-F1
#
_cell.length_a   1.000
_cell.length_b   1.000
_cell.length_c   1.000
_cell.angle_alpha   90.00
_cell.angle_beta   90.00
_cell.angle_gamma   90.00
#
_symmetry.space_group_name_H-M   'P 1'
#
loop_
_entity.id
_entity.type
_entity.pdbx_description
1 polymer ?
#
loop_
_entity_poly.entity_id
_entity_poly.type
_entity_poly.pdbx_seq_one_letter_code
_entity_poly.pdbx_strand_id
1 'polypeptide(L)'
;MTKDRLEELRKNVSFIRNRFNIVYLPSGVEKYGDDHDHSIDKHPTLIDIEDEFMNDVHRKADSLGEDIERLSELIISIEYVHNAILQEPQPNIQNINELEEKRLKMRHLGNTIRNNFNQMKEMQGLEANTGKSNARQRIIENHINCLTERF
;
A
#
# COMPACT_ATOMS: atom_id res chain seq x y z
N MET A 1 -24.59 8.07 25.77
CA MET A 1 -24.12 7.09 24.77
C MET A 1 -24.69 5.72 25.15
N THR A 2 -25.36 5.01 24.25
CA THR A 2 -25.98 3.70 24.56
C THR A 2 -24.92 2.61 24.62
N LYS A 3 -25.11 1.60 25.49
CA LYS A 3 -24.21 0.43 25.62
C LYS A 3 -23.90 -0.23 24.27
N ASP A 4 -24.83 -0.14 23.32
CA ASP A 4 -24.71 -0.71 21.97
C ASP A 4 -23.55 -0.13 21.14
N ARG A 5 -23.25 1.18 21.26
CA ARG A 5 -22.13 1.81 20.54
C ARG A 5 -20.76 1.36 21.05
N LEU A 6 -20.66 1.02 22.33
CA LEU A 6 -19.42 0.54 22.95
C LEU A 6 -19.14 -0.92 22.55
N GLU A 7 -20.19 -1.71 22.39
CA GLU A 7 -20.12 -3.10 21.94
C GLU A 7 -19.76 -3.19 20.44
N GLU A 8 -20.27 -2.26 19.62
CA GLU A 8 -19.93 -2.14 18.20
C GLU A 8 -18.45 -1.75 17.99
N LEU A 9 -17.92 -0.85 18.81
CA LEU A 9 -16.51 -0.50 18.85
C LEU A 9 -15.61 -1.69 19.21
N ARG A 10 -15.99 -2.49 20.21
CA ARG A 10 -15.26 -3.71 20.59
C ARG A 10 -15.24 -4.78 19.50
N LYS A 11 -16.34 -4.96 18.76
CA LYS A 11 -16.40 -5.89 17.62
C LYS A 11 -15.47 -5.47 16.47
N ASN A 12 -15.36 -4.17 16.20
CA ASN A 12 -14.48 -3.65 15.14
C ASN A 12 -12.98 -3.87 15.43
N VAL A 13 -12.57 -3.88 16.70
CA VAL A 13 -11.16 -4.15 17.09
C VAL A 13 -10.74 -5.59 16.82
N SER A 14 -11.62 -6.57 17.07
CA SER A 14 -11.34 -7.98 16.78
C SER A 14 -11.14 -8.23 15.28
N PHE A 15 -11.86 -7.50 14.43
CA PHE A 15 -11.73 -7.57 12.98
C PHE A 15 -10.38 -7.04 12.47
N ILE A 16 -9.89 -5.94 13.04
CA ILE A 16 -8.61 -5.32 12.64
C ILE A 16 -7.43 -6.20 13.09
N ARG A 17 -7.44 -6.66 14.35
CA ARG A 17 -6.35 -7.48 14.92
C ARG A 17 -6.15 -8.83 14.22
N ASN A 18 -7.20 -9.43 13.68
CA ASN A 18 -7.10 -10.73 12.98
C ASN A 18 -6.60 -10.63 11.54
N ARG A 19 -6.52 -9.44 10.93
CA ARG A 19 -6.10 -9.28 9.52
C ARG A 19 -4.63 -8.93 9.34
N PHE A 20 -3.99 -8.25 10.29
CA PHE A 20 -2.66 -7.66 10.10
C PHE A 20 -1.56 -8.34 10.92
N ASN A 21 -1.46 -9.67 10.87
CA ASN A 21 -0.37 -10.40 11.51
C ASN A 21 0.95 -10.18 10.71
N ILE A 22 1.61 -9.04 10.95
CA ILE A 22 2.79 -8.59 10.20
C ILE A 22 4.06 -9.30 10.73
N VAL A 23 4.63 -10.17 9.91
CA VAL A 23 6.00 -10.69 10.08
C VAL A 23 6.96 -9.72 9.38
N TYR A 24 7.90 -9.15 10.14
CA TYR A 24 8.94 -8.26 9.63
C TYR A 24 9.96 -9.07 8.81
N LEU A 25 10.23 -8.66 7.56
CA LEU A 25 11.37 -9.14 6.77
C LEU A 25 12.23 -7.94 6.34
N PRO A 26 13.56 -7.98 6.54
CA PRO A 26 14.44 -6.86 6.23
C PRO A 26 14.64 -6.70 4.72
N SER A 27 14.48 -5.49 4.23
CA SER A 27 14.74 -5.09 2.84
C SER A 27 16.24 -4.95 2.58
N GLY A 28 16.84 -5.97 1.96
CA GLY A 28 18.18 -5.89 1.38
C GLY A 28 18.10 -5.63 -0.12
N VAL A 29 18.31 -4.38 -0.55
CA VAL A 29 18.55 -4.04 -1.96
C VAL A 29 20.06 -3.88 -2.14
N GLU A 30 20.69 -4.86 -2.79
CA GLU A 30 22.08 -4.78 -3.24
C GLU A 30 22.18 -3.83 -4.44
N LYS A 31 23.02 -2.80 -4.30
CA LYS A 31 23.40 -1.87 -5.36
C LYS A 31 24.42 -2.55 -6.28
N TYR A 32 24.09 -2.71 -7.55
CA TYR A 32 25.09 -3.01 -8.59
C TYR A 32 25.61 -1.69 -9.17
N GLY A 33 26.94 -1.59 -9.18
CA GLY A 33 27.72 -0.40 -9.47
C GLY A 33 27.73 0.01 -10.94
N ASP A 34 28.05 1.29 -11.08
CA ASP A 34 28.35 2.06 -12.28
C ASP A 34 29.63 1.58 -12.96
N ASP A 35 29.77 1.89 -14.26
CA ASP A 35 31.01 2.01 -15.05
C ASP A 35 30.78 1.60 -16.51
N HIS A 36 30.36 2.54 -17.36
CA HIS A 36 31.02 2.77 -18.66
C HIS A 36 30.50 4.03 -19.38
N ASP A 37 31.43 4.98 -19.52
CA ASP A 37 31.38 6.12 -20.44
C ASP A 37 31.32 5.66 -21.91
N HIS A 38 30.35 6.19 -22.67
CA HIS A 38 30.52 6.53 -24.08
C HIS A 38 29.40 7.47 -24.55
N SER A 39 29.78 8.74 -24.73
CA SER A 39 29.07 9.76 -25.50
C SER A 39 28.73 9.32 -26.93
N ILE A 40 27.44 9.16 -27.25
CA ILE A 40 26.93 9.16 -28.64
C ILE A 40 25.52 9.77 -28.64
N ASP A 41 25.34 10.86 -29.39
CA ASP A 41 24.04 11.38 -29.86
C ASP A 41 23.18 10.23 -30.41
N LYS A 42 22.07 9.89 -29.75
CA LYS A 42 21.15 8.87 -30.25
C LYS A 42 19.71 9.37 -30.16
N HIS A 43 19.11 9.47 -31.34
CA HIS A 43 17.67 9.37 -31.58
C HIS A 43 17.01 8.41 -30.56
N PRO A 44 15.80 8.70 -30.05
CA PRO A 44 15.11 7.80 -29.12
C PRO A 44 14.96 6.44 -29.78
N THR A 45 15.70 5.47 -29.27
CA THR A 45 15.68 4.10 -29.75
C THR A 45 14.52 3.40 -29.04
N LEU A 46 13.80 2.51 -29.73
CA LEU A 46 12.68 1.72 -29.18
C LEU A 46 12.94 1.04 -27.82
N ILE A 47 14.21 0.92 -27.42
CA ILE A 47 14.68 0.43 -26.12
C ILE A 47 14.26 1.37 -24.98
N ASP A 48 14.25 2.69 -25.21
CA ASP A 48 13.94 3.71 -24.20
C ASP A 48 12.45 3.68 -23.76
N ILE A 49 11.55 3.27 -24.66
CA ILE A 49 10.09 3.24 -24.42
C ILE A 49 9.66 1.97 -23.68
N GLU A 50 10.32 0.83 -23.93
CA GLU A 50 9.98 -0.43 -23.27
C GLU A 50 10.47 -0.51 -21.82
N ASP A 51 11.54 0.22 -21.48
CA ASP A 51 12.00 0.38 -20.09
C ASP A 51 11.15 1.40 -19.32
N GLU A 52 10.59 2.41 -19.98
CA GLU A 52 9.70 3.40 -19.35
C GLU A 52 8.45 2.75 -18.74
N PHE A 53 7.85 1.78 -19.43
CA PHE A 53 6.69 1.04 -18.91
C PHE A 53 7.02 0.28 -17.62
N MET A 54 8.14 -0.45 -17.59
CA MET A 54 8.53 -1.18 -16.37
C MET A 54 8.93 -0.23 -15.25
N ASN A 55 9.55 0.91 -15.57
CA ASN A 55 9.83 1.96 -14.59
C ASN A 55 8.53 2.52 -13.99
N ASP A 56 7.46 2.67 -14.76
CA ASP A 56 6.14 3.05 -14.24
C ASP A 56 5.55 1.98 -13.32
N VAL A 57 5.66 0.70 -13.69
CA VAL A 57 5.25 -0.42 -12.83
C VAL A 57 5.99 -0.37 -11.50
N HIS A 58 7.31 -0.20 -11.52
CA HIS A 58 8.13 -0.15 -10.30
C HIS A 58 7.76 1.06 -9.43
N ARG A 59 7.66 2.26 -10.01
CA ARG A 59 7.22 3.46 -9.28
C ARG A 59 5.84 3.28 -8.66
N LYS A 60 4.93 2.61 -9.38
CA LYS A 60 3.58 2.33 -8.87
C LYS A 60 3.61 1.32 -7.72
N ALA A 61 4.43 0.28 -7.81
CA ALA A 61 4.62 -0.70 -6.76
C ALA A 61 5.21 -0.05 -5.48
N ASP A 62 6.22 0.81 -5.63
CA ASP A 62 6.84 1.52 -4.51
C ASP A 62 5.83 2.45 -3.82
N SER A 63 5.11 3.27 -4.60
CA SER A 63 4.06 4.14 -4.07
C SER A 63 2.96 3.35 -3.34
N LEU A 64 2.61 2.15 -3.83
CA LEU A 64 1.63 1.30 -3.18
C LEU A 64 2.16 0.71 -1.87
N GLY A 65 3.44 0.34 -1.84
CA GLY A 65 4.14 -0.10 -0.63
C GLY A 65 4.11 0.97 0.46
N GLU A 66 4.45 2.21 0.11
CA GLU A 66 4.39 3.35 1.03
C GLU A 66 2.97 3.60 1.56
N ASP A 67 1.95 3.52 0.70
CA ASP A 67 0.57 3.72 1.12
C ASP A 67 0.09 2.63 2.08
N ILE A 68 0.50 1.36 1.87
CA ILE A 68 0.22 0.24 2.78
C ILE A 68 0.90 0.46 4.14
N GLU A 69 2.14 0.94 4.16
CA GLU A 69 2.86 1.27 5.40
C GLU A 69 2.17 2.41 6.15
N ARG A 70 1.82 3.51 5.47
CA ARG A 70 1.04 4.61 6.05
C ARG A 70 -0.30 4.15 6.60
N LEU A 71 -0.97 3.21 5.93
CA LEU A 71 -2.23 2.64 6.42
C LEU A 71 -2.01 1.86 7.72
N SER A 72 -0.93 1.09 7.79
CA SER A 72 -0.57 0.32 8.99
C SER A 72 -0.29 1.23 10.17
N GLU A 73 0.48 2.31 9.97
CA GLU A 73 0.72 3.33 10.99
C GLU A 73 -0.58 4.00 11.46
N LEU A 74 -1.48 4.31 10.53
CA LEU A 74 -2.77 4.91 10.85
C LEU A 74 -3.66 3.96 11.65
N ILE A 75 -3.64 2.67 11.37
CA ILE A 75 -4.34 1.64 12.15
C ILE A 75 -3.81 1.60 13.58
N ILE A 76 -2.49 1.57 13.77
CA ILE A 76 -1.86 1.59 15.11
C ILE A 76 -2.26 2.87 15.86
N SER A 77 -2.27 4.02 15.19
CA SER A 77 -2.69 5.29 15.79
C SER A 77 -4.18 5.28 16.19
N ILE A 78 -5.05 4.67 15.37
CA ILE A 78 -6.46 4.46 15.70
C ILE A 78 -6.61 3.58 16.94
N GLU A 79 -5.85 2.49 17.03
CA GLU A 79 -5.87 1.59 18.19
C GLU A 79 -5.46 2.32 19.48
N TYR A 80 -4.45 3.19 19.41
CA TYR A 80 -4.03 4.00 20.55
C TYR A 80 -5.14 4.92 21.05
N VAL A 81 -5.75 5.71 20.16
CA VAL A 81 -6.86 6.63 20.53
C VAL A 81 -8.07 5.84 21.03
N HIS A 82 -8.37 4.71 20.39
CA HIS A 82 -9.45 3.83 20.80
C HIS A 82 -9.24 3.27 22.21
N ASN A 83 -8.03 2.83 22.54
CA ASN A 83 -7.70 2.35 23.88
C ASN A 83 -7.77 3.47 24.93
N ALA A 84 -7.33 4.68 24.61
CA ALA A 84 -7.47 5.83 25.49
C ALA A 84 -8.95 6.10 25.87
N ILE A 85 -9.85 6.08 24.88
CA ILE A 85 -11.30 6.24 25.11
C ILE A 85 -11.85 5.15 26.03
N LEU A 86 -11.39 3.91 25.89
CA LEU A 86 -11.87 2.79 26.70
C LEU A 86 -11.36 2.81 28.14
N GLN A 87 -10.20 3.43 28.39
CA GLN A 87 -9.61 3.53 29.73
C GLN A 87 -10.17 4.72 30.53
N GLU A 88 -10.73 5.72 29.84
CA GLU A 88 -11.34 6.86 30.50
C GLU A 88 -12.70 6.47 31.13
N PRO A 89 -12.99 6.87 32.38
CA PRO A 89 -14.28 6.61 33.03
C PRO A 89 -15.44 7.35 32.35
N GLN A 90 -15.14 8.40 31.58
CA GLN A 90 -16.06 9.09 30.68
C GLN A 90 -15.33 9.43 29.37
N PRO A 91 -15.89 9.13 28.20
CA PRO A 91 -15.24 9.39 26.92
C PRO A 91 -15.00 10.89 26.69
N ASN A 92 -13.76 11.29 26.43
CA ASN A 92 -13.44 12.64 25.96
C ASN A 92 -13.91 12.86 24.51
N ILE A 93 -14.73 13.91 24.29
CA ILE A 93 -15.23 14.31 22.96
C ILE A 93 -14.09 14.57 21.97
N GLN A 94 -12.96 15.10 22.46
CA GLN A 94 -11.79 15.35 21.61
C GLN A 94 -11.21 14.04 21.06
N ASN A 95 -11.07 13.01 21.89
CA ASN A 95 -10.57 11.70 21.47
C ASN A 95 -11.54 11.02 20.49
N ILE A 96 -12.86 11.20 20.68
CA ILE A 96 -13.89 10.70 19.76
C ILE A 96 -13.74 11.37 18.38
N ASN A 97 -13.62 12.69 18.34
CA ASN A 97 -13.44 13.42 17.07
C ASN A 97 -12.15 13.01 16.37
N GLU A 98 -11.04 12.87 17.11
CA GLU A 98 -9.76 12.40 16.57
C GLU A 98 -9.89 10.98 15.99
N LEU A 99 -10.62 10.08 16.67
CA LEU A 99 -10.89 8.73 16.19
C LEU A 99 -11.69 8.74 14.88
N GLU A 100 -12.71 9.59 14.76
CA GLU A 100 -13.51 9.72 13.55
C GLU A 100 -12.69 10.27 12.38
N GLU A 101 -11.87 11.29 12.61
CA GLU A 101 -10.96 11.84 11.60
C GLU A 101 -9.96 10.80 11.09
N LYS A 102 -9.33 10.05 12.00
CA LYS A 102 -8.38 9.00 11.62
C LYS A 102 -9.07 7.87 10.85
N ARG A 103 -10.29 7.48 11.24
CA ARG A 103 -11.09 6.49 10.49
C ARG A 103 -11.46 6.96 9.09
N LEU A 104 -11.78 8.25 8.92
CA LEU A 104 -12.05 8.82 7.62
C LEU A 104 -10.79 8.79 6.74
N LYS A 105 -9.65 9.21 7.27
CA LYS A 105 -8.34 9.12 6.59
C LYS A 105 -8.01 7.68 6.19
N MET A 106 -8.25 6.71 7.08
CA MET A 106 -8.02 5.28 6.82
C MET A 106 -8.90 4.77 5.68
N ARG A 107 -10.16 5.19 5.62
CA ARG A 107 -11.07 4.84 4.53
C ARG A 107 -10.61 5.43 3.19
N HIS A 108 -10.20 6.70 3.18
CA HIS A 108 -9.69 7.33 1.97
C HIS A 108 -8.42 6.66 1.47
N LEU A 109 -7.44 6.42 2.35
CA LEU A 109 -6.20 5.74 1.99
C LEU A 109 -6.44 4.30 1.51
N GLY A 110 -7.31 3.55 2.18
CA GLY A 110 -7.70 2.22 1.75
C GLY A 110 -8.37 2.19 0.36
N ASN A 111 -9.10 3.25 -0.01
CA ASN A 111 -9.65 3.38 -1.37
C ASN A 111 -8.57 3.74 -2.39
N THR A 112 -7.63 4.63 -2.04
CA THR A 112 -6.47 4.96 -2.90
C THR A 112 -5.65 3.71 -3.21
N ILE A 113 -5.34 2.90 -2.19
CA ILE A 113 -4.62 1.62 -2.33
C ILE A 113 -5.36 0.69 -3.30
N ARG A 114 -6.67 0.49 -3.12
CA ARG A 114 -7.48 -0.34 -4.05
C ARG A 114 -7.46 0.18 -5.49
N ASN A 115 -7.57 1.49 -5.68
CA ASN A 115 -7.51 2.09 -7.01
C ASN A 115 -6.13 1.88 -7.65
N ASN A 116 -5.05 2.02 -6.87
CA ASN A 116 -3.69 1.76 -7.34
C ASN A 116 -3.47 0.28 -7.70
N PHE A 117 -4.01 -0.67 -6.94
CA PHE A 117 -4.03 -2.09 -7.30
C PHE A 117 -4.76 -2.34 -8.64
N ASN A 118 -5.91 -1.71 -8.85
CA ASN A 118 -6.65 -1.84 -10.11
C ASN A 118 -5.82 -1.32 -11.30
N GLN A 119 -5.14 -0.19 -11.15
CA GLN A 119 -4.25 0.35 -12.18
C GLN A 119 -3.08 -0.60 -12.48
N MET A 120 -2.47 -1.24 -11.46
CA MET A 120 -1.42 -2.24 -11.69
C MET A 120 -1.94 -3.48 -12.42
N LYS A 121 -3.18 -3.92 -12.13
CA LYS A 121 -3.83 -5.02 -12.87
C LYS A 121 -4.13 -4.63 -14.33
N GLU A 122 -4.50 -3.39 -14.58
CA GLU A 122 -4.67 -2.87 -15.95
C GLU A 122 -3.33 -2.87 -16.70
N MET A 123 -2.24 -2.42 -16.07
CA MET A 123 -0.88 -2.51 -16.64
C MET A 123 -0.48 -3.96 -16.96
N GLN A 124 -0.78 -4.90 -16.06
CA GLN A 124 -0.57 -6.34 -16.30
C GLN A 124 -1.35 -6.82 -17.54
N GLY A 125 -2.61 -6.42 -17.67
CA GLY A 125 -3.46 -6.77 -18.82
C GLY A 125 -2.97 -6.16 -20.13
N LEU A 126 -2.45 -4.93 -20.10
CA LEU A 126 -1.84 -4.30 -21.27
C LEU A 126 -0.61 -5.10 -21.73
N GLU A 127 0.28 -5.50 -20.82
CA GLU A 127 1.44 -6.33 -21.17
C GLU A 127 1.06 -7.78 -21.56
N ALA A 128 -0.08 -8.30 -21.08
CA ALA A 128 -0.64 -9.56 -21.56
C ALA A 128 -1.00 -9.49 -23.05
N ASN A 129 -1.58 -8.37 -23.47
CA ASN A 129 -2.04 -8.15 -24.84
C ASN A 129 -0.92 -7.78 -25.82
N THR A 130 0.25 -7.33 -25.35
CA THR A 130 1.40 -7.09 -26.24
C THR A 130 2.00 -8.39 -26.76
N GLY A 131 1.84 -9.51 -26.05
CA GLY A 131 2.40 -10.82 -26.42
C GLY A 131 3.94 -10.86 -26.43
N LYS A 132 4.60 -9.81 -25.92
CA LYS A 132 6.05 -9.58 -26.09
C LYS A 132 6.93 -10.23 -25.02
N SER A 133 6.50 -10.30 -23.76
CA SER A 133 7.35 -10.84 -22.68
C SER A 133 6.59 -11.49 -21.52
N ASN A 134 6.76 -12.80 -21.38
CA ASN A 134 6.26 -13.57 -20.24
C ASN A 134 6.99 -13.21 -18.92
N ALA A 135 8.22 -12.70 -19.00
CA ALA A 135 8.99 -12.31 -17.82
C ALA A 135 8.42 -11.02 -17.16
N ARG A 136 8.10 -10.00 -17.95
CA ARG A 136 7.51 -8.74 -17.43
C ARG A 136 6.16 -8.97 -16.79
N GLN A 137 5.30 -9.79 -17.41
CA GLN A 137 4.01 -10.20 -16.84
C GLN A 137 4.16 -10.83 -15.46
N ARG A 138 5.12 -11.76 -15.31
CA ARG A 138 5.42 -12.40 -14.01
C ARG A 138 5.96 -11.41 -12.98
N ILE A 139 6.78 -10.44 -13.39
CA ILE A 139 7.28 -9.40 -12.47
C ILE A 139 6.10 -8.55 -11.95
N ILE A 140 5.21 -8.10 -12.83
CA ILE A 140 4.02 -7.34 -12.45
C ILE A 140 3.12 -8.17 -11.53
N GLU A 141 2.89 -9.45 -11.88
CA GLU A 141 2.12 -10.38 -11.07
C GLU A 141 2.72 -10.58 -9.67
N ASN A 142 4.03 -10.75 -9.58
CA ASN A 142 4.74 -10.90 -8.31
C ASN A 142 4.60 -9.64 -7.43
N HIS A 143 4.71 -8.44 -8.02
CA HIS A 143 4.46 -7.19 -7.29
C HIS A 143 3.03 -7.13 -6.77
N ILE A 144 2.04 -7.44 -7.61
CA ILE A 144 0.62 -7.43 -7.22
C ILE A 144 0.39 -8.43 -6.08
N ASN A 145 0.91 -9.65 -6.18
CA ASN A 145 0.71 -10.69 -5.17
C ASN A 145 1.37 -10.31 -3.85
N CYS A 146 2.64 -9.88 -3.88
CA CYS A 146 3.37 -9.46 -2.68
C CYS A 146 2.67 -8.28 -1.96
N LEU A 147 2.26 -7.26 -2.72
CA LEU A 147 1.58 -6.11 -2.14
C LEU A 147 0.17 -6.48 -1.64
N THR A 148 -0.52 -7.40 -2.32
CA THR A 148 -1.84 -7.90 -1.89
C THR A 148 -1.73 -8.67 -0.58
N GLU A 149 -0.70 -9.50 -0.40
CA GLU A 149 -0.45 -10.21 0.86
C GLU A 149 -0.13 -9.27 2.02
N ARG A 150 0.52 -8.13 1.74
CA ARG A 150 0.82 -7.10 2.73
C ARG A 150 -0.39 -6.25 3.14
N PHE A 151 -1.46 -6.19 2.33
CA PHE A 151 -2.63 -5.31 2.52
C PHE A 151 -3.86 -6.01 3.11
#